data_AF-A0A7H4PI61-F1
#
_entry.id   AF-A0A7H4PI61-F1
#
_cell.length_a   1.000
_cell.length_b   1.000
_cell.length_c   1.000
_cell.angle_alpha   90.00
_cell.angle_beta   90.00
_cell.angle_gamma   90.00
#
_symmetry.space_group_name_H-M   'P 1'
#
loop_
_entity.id
_entity.type
_entity.pdbx_description
1 polymer ?
#
loop_
_entity_poly.entity_id
_entity_poly.type
_entity_poly.pdbx_seq_one_letter_code
_entity_poly.pdbx_strand_id
1 'polypeptide(L)' 'MAENINILDFELSAEDMLQITAIDTATSAFFSHRDPARVEWLASRKLDV' A
#
# COMPACT_ATOMS: atom_id res chain seq x y z
N MET A 1 5.22 -16.42 7.76
CA MET A 1 6.30 -15.71 7.05
C MET A 1 6.91 -16.55 5.94
N ALA A 2 7.04 -17.87 6.11
CA ALA A 2 7.59 -18.77 5.08
C ALA A 2 6.90 -18.64 3.70
N GLU A 3 5.59 -18.45 3.65
CA GLU A 3 4.87 -18.25 2.37
C GLU A 3 5.27 -16.94 1.67
N ASN A 4 5.20 -15.79 2.36
CA ASN A 4 5.53 -14.48 1.78
C ASN A 4 6.98 -14.37 1.26
N ILE A 5 7.92 -15.17 1.79
CA ILE A 5 9.32 -15.18 1.33
C ILE A 5 9.52 -16.13 0.14
N ASN A 6 8.66 -17.15 -0.02
CA ASN A 6 8.70 -18.11 -1.13
C ASN A 6 7.99 -17.55 -2.38
N ILE A 7 8.38 -16.34 -2.80
CA ILE A 7 7.87 -15.70 -4.03
C ILE A 7 8.94 -15.54 -5.11
N LEU A 8 10.15 -16.07 -4.86
CA LEU A 8 11.34 -15.86 -5.70
C LEU A 8 11.54 -16.96 -6.75
N ASP A 9 10.72 -17.99 -6.74
CA ASP A 9 10.78 -19.16 -7.62
C ASP A 9 9.76 -19.11 -8.78
N PHE A 10 9.06 -18.00 -8.95
CA PHE A 10 8.19 -17.73 -10.09
C PHE A 10 8.29 -16.26 -10.55
N GLU A 11 7.77 -16.00 -11.74
CA GLU A 11 7.61 -14.64 -12.27
C GLU A 11 6.21 -14.45 -12.84
N LEU A 12 5.77 -13.19 -12.89
CA LEU A 12 4.52 -12.80 -13.54
C LEU A 12 4.78 -12.48 -15.01
N SER A 13 3.87 -12.89 -15.89
CA SER A 13 3.97 -12.56 -17.31
C SER A 13 3.64 -11.09 -17.59
N ALA A 14 3.96 -10.62 -18.79
CA ALA A 14 3.56 -9.27 -19.21
C ALA A 14 2.03 -9.08 -19.20
N GLU A 15 1.27 -10.12 -19.54
CA GLU A 15 -0.20 -10.07 -19.49
C GLU A 15 -0.70 -9.97 -18.05
N ASP A 16 -0.12 -10.73 -17.11
CA ASP A 16 -0.48 -10.64 -15.69
C ASP A 16 -0.23 -9.22 -15.15
N MET A 17 0.89 -8.61 -15.53
CA MET A 17 1.22 -7.23 -15.15
C MET A 17 0.22 -6.21 -15.73
N LEU A 18 -0.30 -6.43 -16.95
CA LEU A 18 -1.34 -5.58 -17.53
C LEU A 18 -2.65 -5.69 -16.75
N GLN A 19 -3.07 -6.89 -16.38
CA GLN A 19 -4.28 -7.11 -15.58
C GLN A 19 -4.17 -6.45 -14.19
N ILE A 20 -3.00 -6.54 -13.55
CA ILE A 20 -2.74 -5.87 -12.25
C ILE A 20 -2.76 -4.35 -12.38
N THR A 21 -2.24 -3.80 -13.47
CA THR A 21 -2.27 -2.34 -13.69
C THR A 21 -3.71 -1.83 -13.83
N ALA A 22 -4.59 -2.62 -14.46
CA ALA A 22 -5.98 -2.24 -14.70
C ALA A 22 -6.82 -2.09 -13.42
N ILE A 23 -6.37 -2.62 -12.27
CA ILE A 23 -7.08 -2.50 -10.99
C ILE A 23 -6.62 -1.30 -10.15
N ASP A 24 -5.71 -0.45 -10.64
CA ASP A 24 -5.33 0.77 -9.92
C ASP A 24 -6.50 1.74 -9.80
N THR A 25 -6.72 2.23 -8.58
CA THR A 25 -7.76 3.22 -8.27
C THR A 25 -7.17 4.59 -7.97
N ALA A 26 -5.83 4.71 -7.96
CA ALA A 26 -5.11 5.89 -7.50
C ALA A 26 -5.55 6.41 -6.12
N THR A 27 -6.11 5.52 -5.29
CA THR A 27 -6.79 5.87 -4.03
C THR A 27 -6.21 5.05 -2.88
N SER A 28 -5.85 5.74 -1.80
CA SER A 28 -5.41 5.10 -0.56
C SER A 28 -6.55 4.28 0.04
N ALA A 29 -6.28 3.05 0.46
CA ALA A 29 -7.24 2.21 1.20
C ALA A 29 -7.56 2.73 2.61
N PHE A 30 -6.84 3.77 3.08
CA PHE A 30 -7.03 4.37 4.40
C PHE A 30 -7.38 5.86 4.28
N PHE A 31 -6.36 6.70 4.09
CA PHE A 31 -6.52 8.15 4.00
C PHE A 31 -5.44 8.80 3.13
N SER A 32 -5.71 10.02 2.69
CA SER A 32 -4.74 10.86 1.97
C SER A 32 -3.81 11.57 2.96
N HIS A 33 -2.50 11.50 2.72
CA HIS A 33 -1.51 12.25 3.52
C HIS A 33 -1.50 13.76 3.23
N ARG A 34 -2.25 14.20 2.21
CA ARG A 34 -2.45 15.62 1.88
C ARG A 34 -3.68 16.21 2.58
N ASP A 35 -4.51 15.38 3.22
CA ASP A 35 -5.67 15.83 3.98
C ASP A 35 -5.20 16.53 5.27
N PRO A 36 -5.45 17.85 5.43
CA PRO A 36 -5.01 18.59 6.61
C PRO A 36 -5.51 17.99 7.92
N ALA A 37 -6.71 17.40 7.94
CA ALA A 37 -7.26 16.77 9.14
C ALA A 37 -6.47 15.51 9.54
N ARG A 38 -5.96 14.75 8.56
CA ARG A 38 -5.12 13.57 8.82
C ARG A 38 -3.73 13.96 9.29
N VAL A 39 -3.20 15.07 8.79
CA VAL A 39 -1.94 15.65 9.27
C VAL A 39 -2.07 16.06 10.73
N GLU A 40 -3.11 16.80 11.08
CA GLU A 40 -3.36 17.22 12.47
C GLU A 40 -3.55 16.02 13.41
N TRP A 41 -4.32 15.02 12.98
CA TRP A 41 -4.52 13.79 13.74
C TRP A 41 -3.21 13.02 13.99
N LEU A 42 -2.36 12.86 12.98
CA LEU A 42 -1.07 12.16 13.15
C LEU A 42 -0.09 12.96 14.02
N ALA A 43 -0.01 14.27 13.82
CA ALA A 43 0.92 15.15 14.56
C ALA A 43 0.53 15.34 16.04
N SER A 44 -0.76 15.21 16.36
CA SER A 44 -1.26 15.33 17.73
C SER A 44 -1.05 14.07 18.58
N ARG A 45 -0.60 12.95 17.98
CA ARG A 45 -0.32 11.72 18.73
C ARG A 45 0.81 11.95 19.75
N LYS A 46 0.52 11.68 21.02
CA LYS A 46 1.52 11.58 22.09
C LYS A 46 1.72 10.11 22.39
N LEU A 47 2.96 9.66 22.26
CA LEU A 47 3.33 8.26 22.48
C LEU A 47 4.41 8.24 23.56
N ASP A 48 4.21 7.41 24.57
CA ASP A 48 5.23 7.08 25.57
C ASP A 48 5.89 5.77 25.11
N VAL A 49 6.72 5.89 24.08
CA VAL A 49 7.39 4.80 23.36
C VAL A 49 8.83 5.16 23.07
#